data_AF-A0A7Y8D3Z6-F1
#
_entry.id   AF-A0A7Y8D3Z6-F1
#
_cell.length_a   1.000
_cell.length_b   1.000
_cell.length_c   1.000
_cell.angle_alpha   90.00
_cell.angle_beta   90.00
_cell.angle_gamma   90.00
#
_symmetry.space_group_name_H-M   'P 1'
#
loop_
_entity.id
_entity.type
_entity.pdbx_description
1 polymer ?
#
loop_
_entity_poly.entity_id
_entity_poly.type
_entity_poly.pdbx_seq_one_letter_code
_entity_poly.pdbx_strand_id
1 'polypeptide(L)'
;MHAPQEASDHLNERISRVELFQGDTAYWSTCRADAAEGGMYGPMMMPYAVPGDMLDNKKAEAAWAYWYGSLKDARKAANLASRRLTEFEATHNQKLEELSPFTRLSRRLDLDQMRLAADDTLAGAGHKGAFKLHTQERMPLLLLDRALEQQMGPANCQQIKRLAMAAPAPDLAEMVEGEFPFMRALHQQGAFLRSTSQHLLALACLIQTIKAEARTPTAEQLMGKLLITCLVRTLPARIGILAAVTSPEIASCFDWPCRFSGVCGHDLQDGDDIWALVPAGVLQETSTSLKAFDFPTYSDPVINELVQRLDVLAIAGAAGEPVALDLNALHQDFLTKAAVSMQDDLKLFLEDGGVFFAAQPYQAPKDLVRPGFSLLMEGREKAIAEALFSVILSTHFAGPIQPLRAKVTEYKLSLEKNGKKIVDYSNSGSSKLVAKINGIGKKCQADLDSGRVWFVEEAMRLKGLISAWGEFYEQLASLQR
;
A
#
# COMPACT_ATOMS: atom_id res chain seq x y z
N MET A 1 -30.24 -46.59 5.99
CA MET A 1 -30.01 -46.11 7.37
C MET A 1 -29.45 -44.71 7.25
N HIS A 2 -30.21 -43.74 7.75
CA HIS A 2 -29.86 -42.33 7.76
C HIS A 2 -28.59 -42.10 8.57
N ALA A 3 -27.65 -41.34 8.03
CA ALA A 3 -26.67 -40.60 8.82
C ALA A 3 -27.15 -39.14 8.86
N PRO A 4 -27.84 -38.71 9.93
CA PRO A 4 -28.23 -37.32 10.10
C PRO A 4 -27.29 -36.60 11.08
N GLN A 5 -27.02 -35.32 10.79
CA GLN A 5 -26.88 -34.24 11.79
C GLN A 5 -25.62 -34.11 12.66
N GLU A 6 -24.41 -34.43 12.18
CA GLU A 6 -23.18 -33.91 12.82
C GLU A 6 -22.48 -32.77 12.04
N ALA A 7 -22.90 -32.50 10.79
CA ALA A 7 -22.32 -31.41 10.00
C ALA A 7 -22.84 -30.00 10.38
N SER A 8 -23.87 -29.90 11.21
CA SER A 8 -24.57 -28.64 11.53
C SER A 8 -23.87 -27.82 12.62
N ASP A 9 -23.31 -28.47 13.65
CA ASP A 9 -22.86 -27.76 14.85
C ASP A 9 -21.45 -27.16 14.71
N HIS A 10 -20.60 -27.73 13.84
CA HIS A 10 -19.28 -27.18 13.52
C HIS A 10 -19.34 -25.96 12.58
N LEU A 11 -20.48 -25.72 11.92
CA LEU A 11 -20.62 -24.63 10.95
C LEU A 11 -20.78 -23.26 11.61
N ASN A 12 -21.03 -23.15 12.92
CA ASN A 12 -21.16 -21.84 13.59
C ASN A 12 -20.03 -21.56 14.61
N GLU A 13 -18.98 -22.38 14.60
CA GLU A 13 -17.88 -22.22 15.54
C GLU A 13 -17.02 -21.00 15.15
N ARG A 14 -16.98 -20.02 16.04
CA ARG A 14 -16.20 -18.80 15.89
C ARG A 14 -14.72 -19.12 16.09
N ILE A 15 -13.86 -18.65 15.17
CA ILE A 15 -12.42 -18.72 15.43
C ILE A 15 -12.03 -17.62 16.41
N SER A 16 -11.60 -18.02 17.61
CA SER A 16 -10.95 -17.12 18.56
C SER A 16 -9.53 -16.81 18.09
N ARG A 17 -9.23 -15.53 17.87
CA ARG A 17 -7.90 -15.04 17.47
C ARG A 17 -7.32 -14.05 18.48
N VAL A 18 -7.88 -14.03 19.68
CA VAL A 18 -7.51 -13.10 20.76
C VAL A 18 -6.01 -13.18 21.06
N GLU A 19 -5.44 -14.38 20.99
CA GLU A 19 -4.01 -14.65 21.24
C GLU A 19 -3.09 -14.19 20.10
N LEU A 20 -3.62 -13.93 18.90
CA LEU A 20 -2.87 -13.48 17.73
C LEU A 20 -2.78 -11.95 17.63
N PHE A 21 -3.70 -11.23 18.26
CA PHE A 21 -3.63 -9.77 18.34
C PHE A 21 -2.57 -9.37 19.36
N GLN A 22 -1.33 -9.23 18.89
CA GLN A 22 -0.22 -8.77 19.69
C GLN A 22 -0.26 -7.25 19.83
N GLY A 23 0.08 -6.73 21.01
CA GLY A 23 0.16 -5.30 21.30
C GLY A 23 -0.98 -4.75 22.18
N ASP A 24 -0.67 -3.62 22.81
CA ASP A 24 -1.48 -2.97 23.85
C ASP A 24 -2.18 -1.69 23.37
N THR A 25 -2.33 -1.52 22.05
CA THR A 25 -3.03 -0.36 21.48
C THR A 25 -4.55 -0.51 21.64
N ALA A 26 -5.26 0.63 21.59
CA ALA A 26 -6.73 0.65 21.60
C ALA A 26 -7.35 -0.14 20.44
N TYR A 27 -6.67 -0.21 19.29
CA TYR A 27 -7.10 -1.02 18.16
C TYR A 27 -7.12 -2.51 18.50
N TRP A 28 -6.01 -3.03 19.04
CA TRP A 28 -5.90 -4.46 19.35
C TRP A 28 -6.79 -4.87 20.53
N SER A 29 -6.94 -4.00 21.53
CA SER A 29 -7.90 -4.24 22.62
C SER A 29 -9.34 -4.32 22.09
N THR A 30 -9.71 -3.43 21.16
CA THR A 30 -11.00 -3.46 20.49
C THR A 30 -11.19 -4.74 19.68
N CYS A 31 -10.19 -5.16 18.90
CA CYS A 31 -10.28 -6.40 18.14
C CYS A 31 -10.45 -7.65 19.04
N ARG A 32 -9.82 -7.67 20.23
CA ARG A 32 -10.00 -8.72 21.23
C ARG A 32 -11.41 -8.69 21.84
N ALA A 33 -11.92 -7.51 22.16
CA ALA A 33 -13.29 -7.33 22.68
C ALA A 33 -14.34 -7.74 21.63
N ASP A 34 -14.18 -7.27 20.39
CA ASP A 34 -15.01 -7.65 19.25
C ASP A 34 -15.05 -9.16 19.13
N ALA A 35 -13.89 -9.84 19.19
CA ALA A 35 -13.73 -11.29 19.13
C ALA A 35 -14.39 -12.07 20.29
N ALA A 36 -14.76 -11.42 21.39
CA ALA A 36 -15.50 -12.01 22.51
C ALA A 36 -17.00 -11.67 22.47
N GLU A 37 -17.39 -10.60 21.76
CA GLU A 37 -18.75 -10.10 21.69
C GLU A 37 -19.62 -10.94 20.74
N GLY A 38 -20.79 -11.38 21.18
CA GLY A 38 -21.71 -12.17 20.35
C GLY A 38 -22.40 -11.37 19.22
N GLY A 39 -22.49 -10.04 19.36
CA GLY A 39 -23.02 -9.13 18.35
C GLY A 39 -22.03 -8.81 17.21
N MET A 40 -20.76 -9.14 17.38
CA MET A 40 -19.70 -8.89 16.41
C MET A 40 -19.27 -10.19 15.75
N TYR A 41 -19.58 -10.35 14.46
CA TYR A 41 -19.23 -11.55 13.71
C TYR A 41 -18.82 -11.18 12.29
N GLY A 42 -17.62 -11.59 11.87
CA GLY A 42 -16.98 -10.98 10.71
C GLY A 42 -16.14 -11.90 9.86
N PRO A 43 -15.76 -11.48 8.63
CA PRO A 43 -14.92 -12.25 7.70
C PRO A 43 -13.63 -12.79 8.33
N MET A 44 -13.11 -12.02 9.27
CA MET A 44 -11.89 -12.33 9.99
C MET A 44 -12.09 -13.44 11.07
N MET A 45 -13.31 -13.64 11.55
CA MET A 45 -13.68 -14.63 12.59
C MET A 45 -14.30 -15.91 12.02
N MET A 46 -14.51 -15.96 10.70
CA MET A 46 -15.11 -17.08 9.99
C MET A 46 -14.05 -18.15 9.71
N PRO A 47 -14.34 -19.43 10.02
CA PRO A 47 -13.49 -20.54 9.61
C PRO A 47 -13.58 -20.78 8.12
N TYR A 48 -12.44 -20.84 7.44
CA TYR A 48 -12.39 -21.16 6.00
C TYR A 48 -13.22 -20.18 5.18
N ALA A 49 -12.97 -18.87 5.37
CA ALA A 49 -13.74 -17.76 4.81
C ALA A 49 -13.62 -17.61 3.28
N VAL A 50 -13.33 -18.70 2.57
CA VAL A 50 -13.40 -18.83 1.12
C VAL A 50 -14.86 -19.08 0.71
N PRO A 51 -15.26 -18.71 -0.52
CA PRO A 51 -16.60 -19.02 -1.02
C PRO A 51 -16.89 -20.52 -0.94
N GLY A 52 -18.05 -20.95 -0.45
CA GLY A 52 -18.37 -22.37 -0.22
C GLY A 52 -18.28 -23.26 -1.45
N ASP A 53 -18.49 -22.69 -2.63
CA ASP A 53 -18.25 -23.36 -3.90
C ASP A 53 -16.80 -23.85 -4.09
N MET A 54 -15.84 -23.31 -3.34
CA MET A 54 -14.46 -23.77 -3.27
C MET A 54 -14.28 -25.09 -2.50
N LEU A 55 -15.32 -25.56 -1.82
CA LEU A 55 -15.37 -26.90 -1.24
C LEU A 55 -15.62 -27.97 -2.31
N ASP A 56 -16.19 -27.61 -3.46
CA ASP A 56 -16.25 -28.49 -4.63
C ASP A 56 -14.88 -28.50 -5.33
N ASN A 57 -14.22 -29.66 -5.34
CA ASN A 57 -12.87 -29.79 -5.88
C ASN A 57 -12.77 -29.46 -7.38
N LYS A 58 -13.82 -29.66 -8.19
CA LYS A 58 -13.80 -29.32 -9.63
C LYS A 58 -13.90 -27.82 -9.83
N LYS A 59 -14.79 -27.15 -9.09
CA LYS A 59 -14.93 -25.68 -9.13
C LYS A 59 -13.66 -25.01 -8.60
N ALA A 60 -13.14 -25.50 -7.48
CA ALA A 60 -11.90 -25.03 -6.88
C ALA A 60 -10.68 -25.23 -7.81
N GLU A 61 -10.57 -26.37 -8.48
CA GLU A 61 -9.51 -26.63 -9.45
C GLU A 61 -9.51 -25.59 -10.58
N ALA A 62 -10.69 -25.28 -11.13
CA ALA A 62 -10.83 -24.29 -12.20
C ALA A 62 -10.47 -22.88 -11.74
N ALA A 63 -10.97 -22.45 -10.58
CA ALA A 63 -10.68 -21.11 -10.01
C ALA A 63 -9.19 -20.96 -9.66
N TRP A 64 -8.59 -21.95 -9.00
CA TRP A 64 -7.17 -21.92 -8.65
C TRP A 64 -6.26 -22.04 -9.89
N ALA A 65 -6.67 -22.78 -10.92
CA ALA A 65 -5.94 -22.80 -12.18
C ALA A 65 -5.89 -21.40 -12.83
N TYR A 66 -6.98 -20.64 -12.74
CA TYR A 66 -7.00 -19.26 -13.20
C TYR A 66 -6.09 -18.38 -12.32
N TRP A 67 -6.22 -18.45 -11.00
CA TRP A 67 -5.39 -17.69 -10.03
C TRP A 67 -3.88 -17.86 -10.26
N TYR A 68 -3.43 -19.11 -10.44
CA TYR A 68 -2.02 -19.42 -10.68
C TYR A 68 -1.62 -19.30 -12.17
N GLY A 69 -2.57 -19.01 -13.05
CA GLY A 69 -2.39 -18.93 -14.51
C GLY A 69 -2.20 -20.29 -15.21
N SER A 70 -2.13 -21.40 -14.47
CA SER A 70 -2.18 -22.75 -15.03
C SER A 70 -2.56 -23.79 -13.99
N LEU A 71 -3.19 -24.88 -14.45
CA LEU A 71 -3.53 -26.02 -13.62
C LEU A 71 -2.29 -26.72 -13.02
N LYS A 72 -1.19 -26.79 -13.77
CA LYS A 72 0.06 -27.39 -13.32
C LYS A 72 0.61 -26.67 -12.08
N ASP A 73 0.59 -25.35 -12.11
CA ASP A 73 1.09 -24.52 -11.01
C ASP A 73 0.15 -24.53 -9.82
N ALA A 74 -1.17 -24.52 -10.06
CA ALA A 74 -2.17 -24.65 -9.02
C ALA A 74 -2.05 -26.00 -8.27
N ARG A 75 -1.85 -27.11 -8.98
CA ARG A 75 -1.60 -28.44 -8.38
C ARG A 75 -0.29 -28.47 -7.60
N LYS A 76 0.77 -27.82 -8.10
CA LYS A 76 2.04 -27.70 -7.38
C LYS A 76 1.86 -26.94 -6.07
N ALA A 77 1.12 -25.82 -6.08
CA ALA A 77 0.80 -25.06 -4.88
C ALA A 77 -0.03 -25.87 -3.88
N ALA A 78 -1.09 -26.54 -4.33
CA ALA A 78 -1.92 -27.42 -3.51
C ALA A 78 -1.11 -28.55 -2.83
N ASN A 79 -0.17 -29.16 -3.57
CA ASN A 79 0.74 -30.18 -3.04
C ASN A 79 1.80 -29.62 -2.09
N LEU A 80 2.14 -28.33 -2.17
CA LEU A 80 3.06 -27.69 -1.22
C LEU A 80 2.33 -27.27 0.06
N ALA A 81 1.08 -26.81 -0.06
CA ALA A 81 0.20 -26.55 1.07
C ALA A 81 -0.06 -27.81 1.94
N SER A 82 0.29 -29.01 1.45
CA SER A 82 0.25 -30.25 2.23
C SER A 82 1.42 -30.45 3.20
N ARG A 83 2.45 -29.60 3.19
CA ARG A 83 3.69 -29.85 3.94
C ARG A 83 3.70 -29.04 5.24
N ARG A 84 3.38 -29.74 6.34
CA ARG A 84 3.48 -29.34 7.77
C ARG A 84 2.75 -28.04 8.16
N LEU A 85 1.69 -28.22 8.94
CA LEU A 85 1.09 -27.20 9.78
C LEU A 85 2.03 -26.89 10.98
N THR A 86 2.07 -25.64 11.46
CA THR A 86 2.63 -25.37 12.80
C THR A 86 1.68 -25.86 13.87
N GLU A 87 2.14 -25.97 15.12
CA GLU A 87 1.32 -26.43 16.26
C GLU A 87 0.02 -25.63 16.41
N PHE A 88 0.04 -24.31 16.21
CA PHE A 88 -1.15 -23.45 16.19
C PHE A 88 -2.13 -23.75 15.03
N GLU A 89 -1.62 -24.19 13.87
CA GLU A 89 -2.47 -24.54 12.72
C GLU A 89 -3.07 -25.95 12.88
N ALA A 90 -2.41 -26.83 13.63
CA ALA A 90 -2.85 -28.20 13.92
C ALA A 90 -4.02 -28.23 14.93
N THR A 91 -4.11 -27.26 15.84
CA THR A 91 -5.22 -27.15 16.81
C THR A 91 -6.54 -26.70 16.16
N HIS A 92 -6.48 -25.87 15.12
CA HIS A 92 -7.67 -25.31 14.45
C HIS A 92 -8.15 -26.15 13.26
N ASN A 93 -7.33 -27.09 12.77
CA ASN A 93 -7.62 -27.83 11.54
C ASN A 93 -7.04 -29.25 11.64
N GLN A 94 -7.59 -30.03 12.57
CA GLN A 94 -7.22 -31.44 12.71
C GLN A 94 -7.52 -32.15 11.37
N LYS A 95 -6.46 -32.70 10.75
CA LYS A 95 -6.50 -33.51 9.51
C LYS A 95 -6.66 -32.77 8.18
N LEU A 96 -5.99 -31.64 7.96
CA LEU A 96 -5.87 -31.04 6.62
C LEU A 96 -5.41 -32.04 5.53
N GLU A 97 -4.58 -33.01 5.89
CA GLU A 97 -4.08 -34.06 5.00
C GLU A 97 -5.18 -34.98 4.44
N GLU A 98 -6.35 -35.03 5.08
CA GLU A 98 -7.50 -35.83 4.65
C GLU A 98 -8.38 -35.08 3.63
N LEU A 99 -8.18 -33.77 3.45
CA LEU A 99 -8.94 -32.94 2.51
C LEU A 99 -8.40 -33.04 1.08
N SER A 100 -9.27 -32.74 0.10
CA SER A 100 -8.85 -32.62 -1.30
C SER A 100 -7.77 -31.53 -1.48
N PRO A 101 -6.86 -31.64 -2.47
CA PRO A 101 -5.74 -30.71 -2.63
C PRO A 101 -6.17 -29.23 -2.73
N PHE A 102 -7.22 -28.93 -3.48
CA PHE A 102 -7.68 -27.54 -3.67
C PHE A 102 -8.53 -27.04 -2.51
N THR A 103 -9.30 -27.90 -1.85
CA THR A 103 -9.96 -27.55 -0.58
C THR A 103 -8.93 -27.20 0.49
N ARG A 104 -7.84 -27.98 0.58
CA ARG A 104 -6.72 -27.70 1.50
C ARG A 104 -6.04 -26.38 1.19
N LEU A 105 -5.77 -26.09 -0.09
CA LEU A 105 -5.18 -24.82 -0.51
C LEU A 105 -6.07 -23.63 -0.12
N SER A 106 -7.39 -23.76 -0.29
CA SER A 106 -8.37 -22.75 0.10
C SER A 106 -8.39 -22.53 1.62
N ARG A 107 -8.30 -23.60 2.42
CA ARG A 107 -8.16 -23.49 3.88
C ARG A 107 -6.83 -22.89 4.34
N ARG A 108 -5.78 -22.95 3.51
CA ARG A 108 -4.47 -22.36 3.83
C ARG A 108 -4.48 -20.84 3.69
N LEU A 109 -5.32 -20.29 2.81
CA LEU A 109 -5.49 -18.84 2.66
C LEU A 109 -5.79 -18.15 3.99
N ASP A 110 -6.69 -18.74 4.77
CA ASP A 110 -7.06 -18.28 6.11
C ASP A 110 -5.87 -18.26 7.08
N LEU A 111 -5.05 -19.30 7.05
CA LEU A 111 -3.87 -19.41 7.90
C LEU A 111 -2.79 -18.40 7.51
N ASP A 112 -2.60 -18.18 6.21
CA ASP A 112 -1.67 -17.19 5.69
C ASP A 112 -2.11 -15.77 6.06
N GLN A 113 -3.42 -15.46 5.95
CA GLN A 113 -3.98 -14.16 6.36
C GLN A 113 -3.91 -13.94 7.87
N MET A 114 -4.19 -14.96 8.68
CA MET A 114 -4.06 -14.89 10.14
C MET A 114 -2.61 -14.62 10.57
N ARG A 115 -1.63 -15.15 9.83
CA ARG A 115 -0.21 -14.91 10.10
C ARG A 115 0.29 -13.56 9.63
N LEU A 116 -0.19 -13.05 8.48
CA LEU A 116 0.10 -11.68 8.08
C LEU A 116 -0.44 -10.67 9.10
N ALA A 117 -1.63 -10.92 9.65
CA ALA A 117 -2.19 -10.09 10.72
C ALA A 117 -1.36 -10.11 12.03
N ALA A 118 -0.51 -11.13 12.21
CA ALA A 118 0.39 -11.29 13.34
C ALA A 118 1.86 -10.99 12.99
N ASP A 119 2.14 -10.50 11.77
CA ASP A 119 3.50 -10.17 11.34
C ASP A 119 3.87 -8.77 11.84
N ASP A 120 4.84 -8.70 12.74
CA ASP A 120 5.36 -7.45 13.31
C ASP A 120 5.85 -6.45 12.25
N THR A 121 6.21 -6.93 11.05
CA THR A 121 6.62 -6.07 9.93
C THR A 121 5.44 -5.37 9.25
N LEU A 122 4.23 -5.91 9.35
CA LEU A 122 2.98 -5.26 8.96
C LEU A 122 2.41 -4.38 10.10
N ALA A 123 2.92 -4.54 11.33
CA ALA A 123 2.55 -3.77 12.53
C ALA A 123 3.54 -2.64 12.90
N GLY A 124 4.46 -2.27 11.98
CA GLY A 124 5.31 -1.08 12.14
C GLY A 124 6.49 -1.20 13.13
N ALA A 125 6.78 -2.38 13.67
CA ALA A 125 7.93 -2.56 14.56
C ALA A 125 9.17 -3.04 13.78
N GLY A 126 10.24 -2.25 13.86
CA GLY A 126 11.51 -2.55 13.21
C GLY A 126 12.11 -3.90 13.61
N HIS A 127 12.47 -4.67 12.58
CA HIS A 127 13.45 -5.76 12.53
C HIS A 127 12.98 -7.22 12.71
N LYS A 128 13.25 -7.98 11.63
CA LYS A 128 13.65 -9.41 11.56
C LYS A 128 12.59 -10.44 11.93
N GLY A 129 11.58 -10.54 11.07
CA GLY A 129 10.72 -11.71 10.97
C GLY A 129 10.31 -12.10 9.55
N ALA A 130 10.91 -11.52 8.50
CA ALA A 130 10.56 -11.85 7.12
C ALA A 130 10.69 -13.37 6.90
N PHE A 131 9.54 -14.03 6.79
CA PHE A 131 9.29 -15.34 6.21
C PHE A 131 10.61 -16.06 5.84
N LYS A 132 11.20 -16.78 6.79
CA LYS A 132 12.40 -17.60 6.56
C LYS A 132 12.07 -19.06 6.77
N LEU A 133 11.06 -19.55 6.05
CA LEU A 133 10.85 -20.97 5.83
C LEU A 133 10.59 -21.22 4.34
N HIS A 134 11.40 -22.12 3.78
CA HIS A 134 11.55 -22.40 2.36
C HIS A 134 10.28 -22.98 1.73
N THR A 135 9.48 -22.14 1.06
CA THR A 135 8.96 -22.23 -0.33
C THR A 135 7.84 -21.19 -0.53
N GLN A 136 8.17 -19.91 -0.33
CA GLN A 136 7.27 -18.76 -0.48
C GLN A 136 6.70 -18.58 -1.89
N GLU A 137 7.38 -19.06 -2.93
CA GLU A 137 7.07 -18.74 -4.33
C GLU A 137 5.64 -19.08 -4.80
N ARG A 138 4.86 -19.84 -4.01
CA ARG A 138 3.52 -20.33 -4.39
C ARG A 138 2.44 -20.08 -3.35
N MET A 139 2.68 -19.22 -2.35
CA MET A 139 1.61 -18.80 -1.43
C MET A 139 0.58 -17.93 -2.16
N PRO A 140 -0.74 -18.14 -1.95
CA PRO A 140 -1.78 -17.38 -2.65
C PRO A 140 -1.60 -15.86 -2.53
N LEU A 141 -1.29 -15.36 -1.33
CA LEU A 141 -1.19 -13.93 -1.06
C LEU A 141 -0.01 -13.25 -1.77
N LEU A 142 1.08 -13.98 -2.03
CA LEU A 142 2.21 -13.45 -2.80
C LEU A 142 1.89 -13.30 -4.30
N LEU A 143 0.77 -13.85 -4.76
CA LEU A 143 0.27 -13.71 -6.13
C LEU A 143 -0.96 -12.79 -6.22
N LEU A 144 -1.38 -12.17 -5.10
CA LEU A 144 -2.60 -11.38 -5.03
C LEU A 144 -2.62 -10.24 -6.05
N ASP A 145 -1.54 -9.46 -6.15
CA ASP A 145 -1.44 -8.34 -7.10
C ASP A 145 -1.62 -8.80 -8.54
N ARG A 146 -0.97 -9.91 -8.92
CA ARG A 146 -1.11 -10.48 -10.26
C ARG A 146 -2.53 -10.97 -10.53
N ALA A 147 -3.16 -11.61 -9.55
CA ALA A 147 -4.53 -12.10 -9.69
C ALA A 147 -5.53 -10.95 -9.78
N LEU A 148 -5.31 -9.85 -9.03
CA LEU A 148 -6.07 -8.60 -9.16
C LEU A 148 -5.90 -7.98 -10.54
N GLU A 149 -4.67 -7.88 -11.06
CA GLU A 149 -4.41 -7.36 -12.40
C GLU A 149 -5.07 -8.19 -13.49
N GLN A 150 -5.16 -9.52 -13.32
CA GLN A 150 -5.86 -10.39 -14.25
C GLN A 150 -7.38 -10.19 -14.22
N GLN A 151 -7.96 -9.89 -13.05
CA GLN A 151 -9.41 -9.76 -12.89
C GLN A 151 -9.91 -8.35 -13.26
N MET A 152 -9.20 -7.32 -12.83
CA MET A 152 -9.61 -5.91 -13.00
C MET A 152 -8.91 -5.23 -14.18
N GLY A 153 -7.84 -5.82 -14.69
CA GLY A 153 -6.96 -5.23 -15.69
C GLY A 153 -5.84 -4.37 -15.07
N PRO A 154 -4.63 -4.37 -15.67
CA PRO A 154 -3.47 -3.67 -15.13
C PRO A 154 -3.67 -2.15 -15.06
N ALA A 155 -4.45 -1.57 -15.98
CA ALA A 155 -4.75 -0.15 -15.97
C ALA A 155 -5.55 0.28 -14.73
N ASN A 156 -6.55 -0.51 -14.33
CA ASN A 156 -7.38 -0.23 -13.15
C ASN A 156 -6.58 -0.41 -11.86
N CYS A 157 -5.79 -1.49 -11.74
CA CYS A 157 -4.90 -1.70 -10.59
C CYS A 157 -3.89 -0.56 -10.45
N GLN A 158 -3.27 -0.14 -11.56
CA GLN A 158 -2.35 0.99 -11.55
C GLN A 158 -3.04 2.30 -11.19
N GLN A 159 -4.25 2.54 -11.69
CA GLN A 159 -5.01 3.75 -11.38
C GLN A 159 -5.40 3.81 -9.90
N ILE A 160 -5.92 2.72 -9.33
CA ILE A 160 -6.27 2.65 -7.91
C ILE A 160 -5.04 2.88 -7.04
N LYS A 161 -3.92 2.24 -7.37
CA LYS A 161 -2.65 2.46 -6.66
C LYS A 161 -2.21 3.92 -6.75
N ARG A 162 -2.30 4.53 -7.94
CA ARG A 162 -1.98 5.96 -8.13
C ARG A 162 -2.89 6.86 -7.31
N LEU A 163 -4.20 6.61 -7.31
CA LEU A 163 -5.16 7.39 -6.52
C LEU A 163 -4.87 7.28 -5.03
N ALA A 164 -4.70 6.06 -4.52
CA ALA A 164 -4.39 5.83 -3.11
C ALA A 164 -3.10 6.56 -2.68
N MET A 165 -2.09 6.62 -3.55
CA MET A 165 -0.82 7.29 -3.24
C MET A 165 -0.82 8.80 -3.51
N ALA A 166 -1.54 9.29 -4.53
CA ALA A 166 -1.33 10.63 -5.07
C ALA A 166 -2.58 11.51 -5.11
N ALA A 167 -3.74 11.01 -4.70
CA ALA A 167 -4.92 11.86 -4.51
C ALA A 167 -4.88 12.55 -3.14
N PRO A 168 -5.25 13.85 -3.06
CA PRO A 168 -5.50 14.52 -1.78
C PRO A 168 -6.50 13.74 -0.93
N ALA A 169 -6.34 13.76 0.40
CA ALA A 169 -7.20 12.99 1.31
C ALA A 169 -8.69 13.28 1.16
N PRO A 170 -9.17 14.54 1.03
CA PRO A 170 -10.59 14.82 0.84
C PRO A 170 -11.16 14.19 -0.44
N ASP A 171 -10.44 14.28 -1.55
CA ASP A 171 -10.89 13.72 -2.84
C ASP A 171 -10.90 12.19 -2.79
N LEU A 172 -9.88 11.58 -2.16
CA LEU A 172 -9.82 10.13 -1.98
C LEU A 172 -10.94 9.63 -1.05
N ALA A 173 -11.23 10.37 0.03
CA ALA A 173 -12.33 10.09 0.93
C ALA A 173 -13.67 10.13 0.20
N GLU A 174 -13.92 11.16 -0.62
CA GLU A 174 -15.15 11.31 -1.40
C GLU A 174 -15.35 10.12 -2.36
N MET A 175 -14.29 9.66 -3.05
CA MET A 175 -14.36 8.48 -3.92
C MET A 175 -14.73 7.21 -3.13
N VAL A 176 -14.11 7.00 -1.97
CA VAL A 176 -14.40 5.84 -1.11
C VAL A 176 -15.83 5.91 -0.56
N GLU A 177 -16.29 7.08 -0.12
CA GLU A 177 -17.65 7.29 0.38
C GLU A 177 -18.74 7.06 -0.66
N GLY A 178 -18.44 7.34 -1.93
CA GLY A 178 -19.36 7.05 -3.04
C GLY A 178 -19.63 5.56 -3.20
N GLU A 179 -18.62 4.72 -2.98
CA GLU A 179 -18.73 3.25 -3.10
C GLU A 179 -19.12 2.58 -1.77
N PHE A 180 -18.71 3.17 -0.63
CA PHE A 180 -18.96 2.66 0.72
C PHE A 180 -19.49 3.78 1.64
N PRO A 181 -20.80 4.08 1.60
CA PRO A 181 -21.40 5.23 2.29
C PRO A 181 -21.16 5.27 3.81
N PHE A 182 -21.03 4.11 4.47
CA PHE A 182 -20.74 4.05 5.91
C PHE A 182 -19.42 4.75 6.29
N MET A 183 -18.47 4.91 5.36
CA MET A 183 -17.19 5.57 5.61
C MET A 183 -17.35 7.06 5.91
N ARG A 184 -18.42 7.71 5.42
CA ARG A 184 -18.62 9.16 5.58
C ARG A 184 -18.63 9.59 7.05
N ALA A 185 -19.39 8.89 7.89
CA ALA A 185 -19.46 9.21 9.31
C ALA A 185 -18.11 8.99 10.02
N LEU A 186 -17.32 8.00 9.58
CA LEU A 186 -15.98 7.76 10.11
C LEU A 186 -15.00 8.86 9.68
N HIS A 187 -15.01 9.27 8.42
CA HIS A 187 -14.18 10.36 7.91
C HIS A 187 -14.52 11.70 8.57
N GLN A 188 -15.80 11.99 8.80
CA GLN A 188 -16.23 13.17 9.56
C GLN A 188 -15.70 13.18 11.00
N GLN A 189 -15.49 12.01 11.60
CA GLN A 189 -14.80 11.89 12.89
C GLN A 189 -13.28 11.88 12.77
N GLY A 190 -12.72 12.10 11.58
CA GLY A 190 -11.27 12.07 11.31
C GLY A 190 -10.65 10.67 11.29
N ALA A 191 -11.46 9.61 11.20
CA ALA A 191 -10.96 8.23 11.05
C ALA A 191 -10.73 7.90 9.56
N PHE A 192 -9.80 8.63 8.93
CA PHE A 192 -9.35 8.38 7.56
C PHE A 192 -8.01 7.66 7.56
N LEU A 193 -7.92 6.58 6.78
CA LEU A 193 -6.69 5.80 6.60
C LEU A 193 -6.44 5.61 5.10
N ARG A 194 -5.37 6.22 4.59
CA ARG A 194 -5.00 6.11 3.17
C ARG A 194 -4.74 4.67 2.73
N SER A 195 -4.14 3.87 3.60
CA SER A 195 -3.83 2.46 3.35
C SER A 195 -5.07 1.59 3.10
N THR A 196 -6.22 1.92 3.70
CA THR A 196 -7.47 1.17 3.48
C THR A 196 -8.16 1.55 2.18
N SER A 197 -7.96 2.78 1.71
CA SER A 197 -8.60 3.31 0.49
C SER A 197 -8.24 2.49 -0.75
N GLN A 198 -6.98 2.03 -0.87
CA GLN A 198 -6.57 1.16 -1.98
C GLN A 198 -7.40 -0.14 -2.02
N HIS A 199 -7.57 -0.80 -0.88
CA HIS A 199 -8.30 -2.06 -0.78
C HIS A 199 -9.80 -1.86 -1.01
N LEU A 200 -10.39 -0.78 -0.46
CA LEU A 200 -11.80 -0.45 -0.67
C LEU A 200 -12.10 -0.15 -2.16
N LEU A 201 -11.29 0.69 -2.81
CA LEU A 201 -11.48 0.98 -4.24
C LEU A 201 -11.28 -0.27 -5.12
N ALA A 202 -10.35 -1.16 -4.77
CA ALA A 202 -10.20 -2.44 -5.44
C ALA A 202 -11.44 -3.34 -5.25
N LEU A 203 -12.01 -3.39 -4.04
CA LEU A 203 -13.26 -4.09 -3.77
C LEU A 203 -14.41 -3.55 -4.62
N ALA A 204 -14.58 -2.22 -4.70
CA ALA A 204 -15.62 -1.61 -5.53
C ALA A 204 -15.52 -2.05 -7.00
N CYS A 205 -14.31 -2.06 -7.56
CA CYS A 205 -14.08 -2.51 -8.94
C CYS A 205 -14.38 -4.01 -9.13
N LEU A 206 -14.01 -4.87 -8.17
CA LEU A 206 -14.35 -6.29 -8.21
C LEU A 206 -15.86 -6.53 -8.11
N ILE A 207 -16.56 -5.77 -7.26
CA ILE A 207 -18.02 -5.83 -7.14
C ILE A 207 -18.67 -5.48 -8.47
N GLN A 208 -18.24 -4.38 -9.12
CA GLN A 208 -18.75 -4.01 -10.43
C GLN A 208 -18.49 -5.10 -11.49
N THR A 209 -17.32 -5.74 -11.43
CA THR A 209 -16.96 -6.85 -12.32
C THR A 209 -17.91 -8.03 -12.12
N ILE A 210 -18.20 -8.41 -10.88
CA ILE A 210 -19.15 -9.50 -10.55
C ILE A 210 -20.58 -9.12 -10.92
N LYS A 211 -21.00 -7.87 -10.68
CA LYS A 211 -22.35 -7.37 -11.01
C LYS A 211 -22.63 -7.34 -12.50
N ALA A 212 -21.62 -7.11 -13.33
CA ALA A 212 -21.77 -6.95 -14.78
C ALA A 212 -22.18 -8.24 -15.52
N GLU A 213 -22.41 -9.36 -14.82
CA GLU A 213 -22.33 -10.69 -15.44
C GLU A 213 -23.66 -11.41 -15.61
N ALA A 214 -24.06 -11.48 -16.89
CA ALA A 214 -24.89 -12.55 -17.44
C ALA A 214 -24.08 -13.55 -18.31
N ARG A 215 -22.74 -13.43 -18.42
CA ARG A 215 -21.95 -14.16 -19.45
C ARG A 215 -20.55 -14.65 -19.09
N THR A 216 -20.01 -14.41 -17.90
CA THR A 216 -18.65 -14.89 -17.56
C THR A 216 -18.63 -16.34 -17.09
N PRO A 217 -17.49 -17.02 -17.26
CA PRO A 217 -17.30 -18.36 -16.74
C PRO A 217 -17.39 -18.41 -15.22
N THR A 218 -18.02 -19.45 -14.68
CA THR A 218 -18.13 -19.69 -13.23
C THR A 218 -16.78 -19.66 -12.49
N ALA A 219 -15.68 -20.07 -13.16
CA ALA A 219 -14.35 -20.05 -12.56
C ALA A 219 -13.83 -18.61 -12.32
N GLU A 220 -14.12 -17.67 -13.23
CA GLU A 220 -13.75 -16.26 -13.10
C GLU A 220 -14.57 -15.58 -12.01
N GLN A 221 -15.87 -15.89 -11.93
CA GLN A 221 -16.74 -15.46 -10.83
C GLN A 221 -16.21 -15.91 -9.47
N LEU A 222 -15.86 -17.19 -9.34
CA LEU A 222 -15.30 -17.72 -8.11
C LEU A 222 -13.94 -17.11 -7.79
N MET A 223 -13.13 -16.79 -8.80
CA MET A 223 -11.89 -16.05 -8.57
C MET A 223 -12.16 -14.63 -8.06
N GLY A 224 -13.12 -13.91 -8.64
CA GLY A 224 -13.55 -12.60 -8.16
C GLY A 224 -13.99 -12.65 -6.68
N LYS A 225 -14.80 -13.64 -6.32
CA LYS A 225 -15.21 -13.86 -4.93
C LYS A 225 -14.03 -14.16 -3.99
N LEU A 226 -13.07 -14.99 -4.41
CA LEU A 226 -11.84 -15.25 -3.65
C LEU A 226 -11.00 -13.97 -3.45
N LEU A 227 -10.88 -13.13 -4.48
CA LEU A 227 -10.17 -11.86 -4.39
C LEU A 227 -10.85 -10.90 -3.41
N ILE A 228 -12.19 -10.83 -3.43
CA ILE A 228 -12.97 -10.06 -2.46
C ILE A 228 -12.71 -10.57 -1.03
N THR A 229 -12.80 -11.89 -0.79
CA THR A 229 -12.44 -12.49 0.50
C THR A 229 -11.06 -12.05 0.97
N CYS A 230 -10.06 -12.07 0.07
CA CYS A 230 -8.71 -11.65 0.40
C CYS A 230 -8.63 -10.17 0.81
N LEU A 231 -9.16 -9.28 -0.01
CA LEU A 231 -9.10 -7.83 0.22
C LEU A 231 -9.90 -7.40 1.45
N VAL A 232 -11.06 -8.00 1.71
CA VAL A 232 -11.85 -7.69 2.92
C VAL A 232 -11.06 -8.02 4.19
N ARG A 233 -10.20 -9.04 4.15
CA ARG A 233 -9.41 -9.50 5.30
C ARG A 233 -8.10 -8.75 5.46
N THR A 234 -7.68 -7.94 4.48
CA THR A 234 -6.58 -6.97 4.64
C THR A 234 -7.05 -5.63 5.21
N LEU A 235 -8.36 -5.42 5.35
CA LEU A 235 -8.92 -4.23 6.00
C LEU A 235 -8.90 -4.36 7.53
N PRO A 236 -8.92 -3.23 8.27
CA PRO A 236 -9.22 -3.25 9.69
C PRO A 236 -10.50 -4.03 9.96
N ALA A 237 -10.53 -4.85 11.01
CA ALA A 237 -11.58 -5.84 11.22
C ALA A 237 -12.99 -5.23 11.14
N ARG A 238 -13.21 -4.08 11.80
CA ARG A 238 -14.50 -3.38 11.78
C ARG A 238 -14.88 -2.89 10.38
N ILE A 239 -13.95 -2.36 9.60
CA ILE A 239 -14.19 -1.95 8.19
C ILE A 239 -14.56 -3.15 7.33
N GLY A 240 -13.84 -4.27 7.47
CA GLY A 240 -14.14 -5.49 6.73
C GLY A 240 -15.54 -6.04 7.05
N ILE A 241 -15.98 -5.97 8.31
CA ILE A 241 -17.35 -6.35 8.71
C ILE A 241 -18.36 -5.39 8.13
N LEU A 242 -18.15 -4.07 8.28
CA LEU A 242 -19.03 -3.04 7.71
C LEU A 242 -19.23 -3.25 6.21
N ALA A 243 -18.13 -3.45 5.46
CA ALA A 243 -18.19 -3.69 4.03
C ALA A 243 -19.01 -4.95 3.69
N ALA A 244 -18.83 -6.04 4.45
CA ALA A 244 -19.59 -7.27 4.23
C ALA A 244 -21.05 -7.19 4.67
N VAL A 245 -21.39 -6.40 5.69
CA VAL A 245 -22.78 -6.19 6.13
C VAL A 245 -23.53 -5.27 5.16
N THR A 246 -22.86 -4.25 4.63
CA THR A 246 -23.48 -3.21 3.79
C THR A 246 -23.45 -3.51 2.28
N SER A 247 -22.71 -4.54 1.83
CA SER A 247 -22.71 -4.98 0.43
C SER A 247 -23.15 -6.44 0.31
N PRO A 248 -24.31 -6.72 -0.34
CA PRO A 248 -24.77 -8.09 -0.60
C PRO A 248 -23.77 -8.91 -1.43
N GLU A 249 -23.04 -8.27 -2.34
CA GLU A 249 -22.05 -8.95 -3.18
C GLU A 249 -20.86 -9.43 -2.37
N ILE A 250 -20.35 -8.58 -1.47
CA ILE A 250 -19.32 -8.97 -0.51
C ILE A 250 -19.87 -10.06 0.42
N ALA A 251 -21.08 -9.91 0.96
CA ALA A 251 -21.70 -10.90 1.83
C ALA A 251 -21.78 -12.28 1.16
N SER A 252 -22.12 -12.34 -0.13
CA SER A 252 -22.22 -13.58 -0.92
C SER A 252 -20.90 -14.31 -1.18
N CYS A 253 -19.77 -13.71 -0.79
CA CYS A 253 -18.46 -14.33 -0.83
C CYS A 253 -18.17 -15.18 0.42
N PHE A 254 -19.02 -15.04 1.45
CA PHE A 254 -18.90 -15.75 2.72
C PHE A 254 -20.12 -16.66 2.92
N ASP A 255 -19.89 -17.86 3.41
CA ASP A 255 -20.99 -18.80 3.70
C ASP A 255 -21.70 -18.51 5.05
N TRP A 256 -21.23 -17.48 5.76
CA TRP A 256 -21.71 -17.11 7.10
C TRP A 256 -22.27 -15.69 7.14
N PRO A 257 -23.31 -15.45 7.95
CA PRO A 257 -23.84 -14.11 8.12
C PRO A 257 -22.86 -13.23 8.90
N CYS A 258 -22.40 -12.13 8.30
CA CYS A 258 -21.70 -11.07 9.00
C CYS A 258 -22.66 -10.28 9.90
N ARG A 259 -22.17 -9.87 11.07
CA ARG A 259 -22.87 -9.05 12.06
C ARG A 259 -21.97 -7.94 12.57
N PHE A 260 -22.47 -6.71 12.55
CA PHE A 260 -21.82 -5.56 13.15
C PHE A 260 -22.69 -5.02 14.28
N SER A 261 -22.26 -5.24 15.52
CA SER A 261 -23.02 -4.89 16.74
C SER A 261 -24.48 -5.33 16.69
N GLY A 262 -24.72 -6.57 16.24
CA GLY A 262 -26.03 -7.20 16.11
C GLY A 262 -26.73 -7.00 14.76
N VAL A 263 -26.34 -5.99 13.99
CA VAL A 263 -26.92 -5.66 12.67
C VAL A 263 -26.36 -6.56 11.59
N CYS A 264 -27.22 -7.11 10.75
CA CYS A 264 -26.89 -7.97 9.62
C CYS A 264 -27.32 -7.33 8.29
N GLY A 265 -26.85 -7.88 7.16
CA GLY A 265 -27.21 -7.34 5.84
C GLY A 265 -28.71 -7.41 5.48
N HIS A 266 -29.50 -8.27 6.14
CA HIS A 266 -30.95 -8.32 5.93
C HIS A 266 -31.73 -7.27 6.74
N ASP A 267 -31.08 -6.65 7.73
CA ASP A 267 -31.66 -5.55 8.52
C ASP A 267 -31.54 -4.21 7.77
N LEU A 268 -30.71 -4.16 6.72
CA LEU A 268 -30.44 -2.97 5.90
C LEU A 268 -31.30 -2.95 4.65
N GLN A 269 -31.88 -1.78 4.35
CA GLN A 269 -32.48 -1.43 3.07
C GLN A 269 -31.52 -0.56 2.24
N ASP A 270 -31.76 -0.49 0.93
CA ASP A 270 -30.96 0.36 0.04
C ASP A 270 -31.01 1.83 0.49
N GLY A 271 -29.84 2.37 0.83
CA GLY A 271 -29.69 3.76 1.28
C GLY A 271 -29.78 3.96 2.81
N ASP A 272 -29.98 2.90 3.59
CA ASP A 272 -29.96 2.99 5.05
C ASP A 272 -28.57 3.38 5.57
N ASP A 273 -28.57 4.22 6.61
CA ASP A 273 -27.37 4.51 7.39
C ASP A 273 -27.22 3.47 8.51
N ILE A 274 -26.25 2.57 8.38
CA ILE A 274 -25.96 1.55 9.39
C ILE A 274 -25.70 2.16 10.78
N TRP A 275 -25.17 3.38 10.85
CA TRP A 275 -24.87 4.05 12.12
C TRP A 275 -26.13 4.41 12.92
N ALA A 276 -27.30 4.47 12.27
CA ALA A 276 -28.60 4.65 12.92
C ALA A 276 -29.19 3.35 13.50
N LEU A 277 -28.68 2.19 13.07
CA LEU A 277 -29.17 0.87 13.47
C LEU A 277 -28.35 0.21 14.59
N VAL A 278 -27.13 0.69 14.81
CA VAL A 278 -26.24 0.20 15.88
C VAL A 278 -26.42 1.01 17.17
N PRO A 279 -26.04 0.46 18.34
CA PRO A 279 -26.07 1.19 19.60
C PRO A 279 -25.29 2.51 19.57
N ALA A 280 -25.79 3.49 20.33
CA ALA A 280 -25.11 4.77 20.52
C ALA A 280 -23.73 4.54 21.15
N GLY A 281 -22.68 5.01 20.48
CA GLY A 281 -21.27 4.83 20.91
C GLY A 281 -20.43 3.98 19.95
N VAL A 282 -21.04 3.05 19.20
CA VAL A 282 -20.30 2.14 18.30
C VAL A 282 -19.52 2.89 17.22
N LEU A 283 -20.08 3.97 16.67
CA LEU A 283 -19.37 4.84 15.72
C LEU A 283 -18.09 5.44 16.33
N GLN A 284 -18.20 6.00 17.55
CA GLN A 284 -17.08 6.62 18.24
C GLN A 284 -16.01 5.59 18.64
N GLU A 285 -16.41 4.40 19.09
CA GLU A 285 -15.49 3.30 19.38
C GLU A 285 -14.75 2.84 18.12
N THR A 286 -15.48 2.71 17.01
CA THR A 286 -14.91 2.31 15.72
C THR A 286 -13.92 3.35 15.22
N SER A 287 -14.29 4.63 15.25
CA SER A 287 -13.42 5.74 14.89
C SER A 287 -12.14 5.78 15.75
N THR A 288 -12.28 5.67 17.07
CA THR A 288 -11.13 5.65 18.01
C THR A 288 -10.19 4.49 17.69
N SER A 289 -10.74 3.30 17.47
CA SER A 289 -9.97 2.10 17.13
C SER A 289 -9.20 2.27 15.81
N LEU A 290 -9.85 2.83 14.78
CA LEU A 290 -9.22 3.05 13.47
C LEU A 290 -8.11 4.10 13.53
N LYS A 291 -8.26 5.16 14.32
CA LYS A 291 -7.19 6.15 14.52
C LYS A 291 -5.96 5.55 15.22
N ALA A 292 -6.14 4.50 16.01
CA ALA A 292 -5.06 3.76 16.66
C ALA A 292 -4.45 2.67 15.76
N PHE A 293 -5.02 2.42 14.59
CA PHE A 293 -4.49 1.49 13.60
C PHE A 293 -3.45 2.19 12.72
N ASP A 294 -2.25 1.63 12.65
CA ASP A 294 -1.16 2.16 11.83
C ASP A 294 -0.74 1.14 10.78
N PHE A 295 -0.72 1.56 9.53
CA PHE A 295 -0.20 0.79 8.41
C PHE A 295 0.47 1.73 7.41
N PRO A 296 1.80 1.66 7.25
CA PRO A 296 2.52 2.62 6.43
C PRO A 296 2.11 2.47 4.95
N THR A 297 1.76 3.60 4.33
CA THR A 297 1.51 3.68 2.89
C THR A 297 2.81 3.89 2.11
N TYR A 298 3.77 4.61 2.72
CA TYR A 298 5.07 4.89 2.14
C TYR A 298 6.16 4.13 2.86
N SER A 299 7.16 3.65 2.13
CA SER A 299 8.32 2.96 2.71
C SER A 299 9.26 3.89 3.49
N ASP A 300 9.19 5.20 3.21
CA ASP A 300 9.93 6.23 3.94
C ASP A 300 9.15 6.64 5.18
N PRO A 301 9.64 6.38 6.41
CA PRO A 301 8.91 6.70 7.64
C PRO A 301 8.64 8.19 7.83
N VAL A 302 9.55 9.05 7.39
CA VAL A 302 9.40 10.51 7.51
C VAL A 302 8.28 10.99 6.62
N ILE A 303 8.28 10.54 5.36
CA ILE A 303 7.21 10.90 4.41
C ILE A 303 5.88 10.30 4.86
N ASN A 304 5.88 9.06 5.37
CA ASN A 304 4.66 8.44 5.88
C ASN A 304 4.06 9.24 7.05
N GLU A 305 4.88 9.63 8.04
CA GLU A 305 4.44 10.48 9.17
C GLU A 305 3.89 11.83 8.69
N LEU A 306 4.59 12.50 7.78
CA LEU A 306 4.18 13.80 7.25
C LEU A 306 2.86 13.71 6.48
N VAL A 307 2.71 12.71 5.60
CA VAL A 307 1.47 12.52 4.85
C VAL A 307 0.31 12.12 5.76
N GLN A 308 0.53 11.24 6.74
CA GLN A 308 -0.52 10.86 7.68
C GLN A 308 -1.02 12.05 8.49
N ARG A 309 -0.12 12.89 9.01
CA ARG A 309 -0.50 14.14 9.69
C ARG A 309 -1.23 15.08 8.74
N LEU A 310 -0.77 15.20 7.50
CA LEU A 310 -1.39 16.07 6.50
C LEU A 310 -2.80 15.58 6.13
N ASP A 311 -3.00 14.28 5.99
CA ASP A 311 -4.31 13.69 5.70
C ASP A 311 -5.32 14.01 6.81
N VAL A 312 -4.92 13.89 8.08
CA VAL A 312 -5.75 14.29 9.23
C VAL A 312 -6.14 15.77 9.16
N LEU A 313 -5.16 16.65 8.94
CA LEU A 313 -5.40 18.09 8.84
C LEU A 313 -6.24 18.46 7.60
N ALA A 314 -6.05 17.77 6.48
CA ALA A 314 -6.80 18.01 5.25
C ALA A 314 -8.28 17.66 5.41
N ILE A 315 -8.58 16.54 6.06
CA ILE A 315 -9.96 16.13 6.36
C ILE A 315 -10.60 17.11 7.36
N ALA A 316 -9.90 17.46 8.44
CA ALA A 316 -10.36 18.45 9.41
C ALA A 316 -10.62 19.82 8.76
N GLY A 317 -9.68 20.30 7.94
CA GLY A 317 -9.82 21.55 7.20
C GLY A 317 -10.96 21.52 6.17
N ALA A 318 -11.19 20.39 5.49
CA ALA A 318 -12.34 20.22 4.60
C ALA A 318 -13.68 20.25 5.36
N ALA A 319 -13.69 19.84 6.63
CA ALA A 319 -14.84 19.96 7.53
C ALA A 319 -15.00 21.37 8.15
N GLY A 320 -14.09 22.30 7.86
CA GLY A 320 -14.12 23.68 8.36
C GLY A 320 -13.44 23.89 9.71
N GLU A 321 -12.62 22.95 10.18
CA GLU A 321 -11.83 23.12 11.40
C GLU A 321 -10.64 24.07 11.18
N PRO A 322 -10.31 24.94 12.16
CA PRO A 322 -9.26 25.95 12.02
C PRO A 322 -7.86 25.36 12.21
N VAL A 323 -7.34 24.70 11.17
CA VAL A 323 -6.06 23.94 11.21
C VAL A 323 -4.85 24.68 10.58
N ALA A 324 -4.97 25.98 10.31
CA ALA A 324 -3.92 26.74 9.61
C ALA A 324 -2.56 26.74 10.35
N LEU A 325 -2.57 26.81 11.69
CA LEU A 325 -1.35 26.74 12.50
C LEU A 325 -0.65 25.39 12.38
N ASP A 326 -1.41 24.30 12.42
CA ASP A 326 -0.87 22.94 12.33
C ASP A 326 -0.35 22.64 10.91
N LEU A 327 -1.03 23.12 9.87
CA LEU A 327 -0.53 23.04 8.48
C LEU A 327 0.79 23.78 8.31
N ASN A 328 0.92 24.98 8.89
CA ASN A 328 2.17 25.71 8.87
C ASN A 328 3.28 24.96 9.63
N ALA A 329 2.97 24.38 10.79
CA ALA A 329 3.93 23.56 11.54
C ALA A 329 4.38 22.32 10.74
N LEU A 330 3.44 21.61 10.10
CA LEU A 330 3.73 20.47 9.24
C LEU A 330 4.63 20.87 8.07
N HIS A 331 4.39 22.03 7.45
CA HIS A 331 5.28 22.55 6.41
C HIS A 331 6.69 22.80 6.94
N GLN A 332 6.86 23.46 8.09
CA GLN A 332 8.21 23.66 8.66
C GLN A 332 8.91 22.34 8.99
N ASP A 333 8.17 21.34 9.48
CA ASP A 333 8.67 19.99 9.71
C ASP A 333 9.12 19.34 8.39
N PHE A 334 8.31 19.42 7.33
CA PHE A 334 8.66 18.90 6.01
C PHE A 334 9.92 19.58 5.45
N LEU A 335 10.02 20.90 5.58
CA LEU A 335 11.21 21.64 5.15
C LEU A 335 12.46 21.12 5.85
N THR A 336 12.39 20.97 7.18
CA THR A 336 13.52 20.60 8.02
C THR A 336 13.91 19.13 7.87
N LYS A 337 12.93 18.21 7.84
CA LYS A 337 13.16 16.77 7.81
C LYS A 337 13.50 16.23 6.41
N ALA A 338 13.07 16.90 5.33
CA ALA A 338 13.22 16.38 3.97
C ALA A 338 13.70 17.41 2.95
N ALA A 339 13.02 18.55 2.80
CA ALA A 339 13.20 19.40 1.62
C ALA A 339 14.56 20.13 1.56
N VAL A 340 15.04 20.67 2.69
CA VAL A 340 16.27 21.47 2.73
C VAL A 340 17.50 20.62 2.36
N SER A 341 17.65 19.45 2.98
CA SER A 341 18.77 18.55 2.67
C SER A 341 18.76 18.12 1.21
N MET A 342 17.57 17.84 0.67
CA MET A 342 17.43 17.47 -0.74
C MET A 342 17.80 18.64 -1.67
N GLN A 343 17.41 19.88 -1.34
CA GLN A 343 17.78 21.05 -2.14
C GLN A 343 19.31 21.25 -2.19
N ASP A 344 19.99 21.11 -1.05
CA ASP A 344 21.44 21.24 -0.98
C ASP A 344 22.14 20.17 -1.81
N ASP A 345 21.68 18.93 -1.73
CA ASP A 345 22.17 17.84 -2.57
C ASP A 345 21.90 18.08 -4.06
N LEU A 346 20.72 18.60 -4.42
CA LEU A 346 20.36 18.93 -5.81
C LEU A 346 21.28 20.00 -6.39
N LYS A 347 21.53 21.07 -5.64
CA LYS A 347 22.41 22.16 -6.06
C LYS A 347 23.82 21.63 -6.33
N LEU A 348 24.38 20.88 -5.38
CA LEU A 348 25.71 20.30 -5.53
C LEU A 348 25.78 19.31 -6.69
N PHE A 349 24.76 18.46 -6.89
CA PHE A 349 24.71 17.54 -8.03
C PHE A 349 24.75 18.30 -9.38
N LEU A 350 23.91 19.32 -9.53
CA LEU A 350 23.81 20.09 -10.78
C LEU A 350 25.06 20.94 -11.04
N GLU A 351 25.62 21.57 -10.01
CA GLU A 351 26.84 22.38 -10.11
C GLU A 351 28.07 21.51 -10.38
N ASP A 352 28.33 20.51 -9.52
CA ASP A 352 29.52 19.66 -9.63
C ASP A 352 29.50 18.79 -10.90
N GLY A 353 28.33 18.22 -11.20
CA GLY A 353 28.14 17.41 -12.40
C GLY A 353 28.18 18.27 -13.67
N GLY A 354 27.59 19.46 -13.63
CA GLY A 354 27.55 20.34 -14.78
C GLY A 354 28.93 20.87 -15.17
N VAL A 355 29.77 21.20 -14.18
CA VAL A 355 31.18 21.56 -14.41
C VAL A 355 31.96 20.35 -14.94
N PHE A 356 31.82 19.18 -14.31
CA PHE A 356 32.62 18.01 -14.67
C PHE A 356 32.30 17.46 -16.07
N PHE A 357 31.02 17.39 -16.43
CA PHE A 357 30.59 16.88 -17.73
C PHE A 357 30.46 17.98 -18.81
N ALA A 358 30.80 19.23 -18.48
CA ALA A 358 30.61 20.40 -19.35
C ALA A 358 29.18 20.46 -19.92
N ALA A 359 28.18 20.28 -19.06
CA ALA A 359 26.77 20.23 -19.41
C ALA A 359 25.95 21.09 -18.45
N GLN A 360 25.06 21.93 -18.97
CA GLN A 360 24.19 22.77 -18.14
C GLN A 360 22.73 22.53 -18.55
N PRO A 361 22.08 21.47 -18.04
CA PRO A 361 20.75 21.08 -18.49
C PRO A 361 19.68 22.14 -18.12
N TYR A 362 19.83 22.80 -16.97
CA TYR A 362 19.04 23.96 -16.55
C TYR A 362 19.68 24.61 -15.31
N GLN A 363 19.11 25.72 -14.85
CA GLN A 363 19.47 26.38 -13.58
C GLN A 363 18.36 26.18 -12.56
N ALA A 364 18.71 25.69 -11.37
CA ALA A 364 17.79 25.64 -10.24
C ALA A 364 17.76 26.99 -9.51
N PRO A 365 16.58 27.52 -9.12
CA PRO A 365 16.49 28.70 -8.29
C PRO A 365 17.28 28.57 -6.99
N LYS A 366 17.98 29.64 -6.58
CA LYS A 366 18.76 29.64 -5.33
C LYS A 366 17.85 29.46 -4.11
N ASP A 367 16.64 29.99 -4.17
CA ASP A 367 15.59 29.97 -3.16
C ASP A 367 14.47 28.96 -3.51
N LEU A 368 14.81 27.86 -4.20
CA LEU A 368 13.85 26.80 -4.55
C LEU A 368 13.05 26.29 -3.35
N VAL A 369 13.70 26.15 -2.19
CA VAL A 369 13.04 25.90 -0.91
C VAL A 369 13.29 27.13 -0.03
N ARG A 370 12.24 27.65 0.59
CA ARG A 370 12.25 28.87 1.41
C ARG A 370 11.93 28.54 2.88
N PRO A 371 12.93 28.20 3.70
CA PRO A 371 12.75 28.07 5.15
C PRO A 371 12.10 29.31 5.76
N GLY A 372 11.10 29.12 6.61
CA GLY A 372 10.37 30.22 7.25
C GLY A 372 9.28 30.88 6.39
N PHE A 373 9.02 30.40 5.17
CA PHE A 373 7.81 30.80 4.46
C PHE A 373 6.57 30.34 5.24
N SER A 374 5.70 31.29 5.60
CA SER A 374 4.53 31.03 6.44
C SER A 374 3.32 30.60 5.60
N LEU A 375 2.66 29.52 6.03
CA LEU A 375 1.38 29.05 5.45
C LEU A 375 0.17 29.51 6.27
N LEU A 376 0.32 30.46 7.19
CA LEU A 376 -0.78 30.96 8.02
C LEU A 376 -1.74 31.83 7.19
N MET A 377 -2.73 31.18 6.55
CA MET A 377 -3.80 31.83 5.79
C MET A 377 -5.14 31.17 6.15
N GLU A 378 -5.92 31.85 7.00
CA GLU A 378 -7.21 31.36 7.48
C GLU A 378 -8.24 31.25 6.33
N GLY A 379 -9.05 30.21 6.35
CA GLY A 379 -10.10 29.95 5.35
C GLY A 379 -9.59 29.39 4.01
N ARG A 380 -8.29 29.07 3.92
CA ARG A 380 -7.64 28.49 2.73
C ARG A 380 -7.03 27.11 3.00
N GLU A 381 -7.38 26.48 4.11
CA GLU A 381 -6.74 25.27 4.67
C GLU A 381 -6.77 24.10 3.67
N LYS A 382 -7.90 23.86 2.99
CA LYS A 382 -8.02 22.81 1.97
C LYS A 382 -7.00 22.99 0.84
N ALA A 383 -6.96 24.18 0.23
CA ALA A 383 -6.06 24.47 -0.87
C ALA A 383 -4.58 24.42 -0.46
N ILE A 384 -4.26 24.85 0.77
CA ILE A 384 -2.91 24.74 1.33
C ILE A 384 -2.52 23.28 1.51
N ALA A 385 -3.42 22.45 2.05
CA ALA A 385 -3.16 21.04 2.26
C ALA A 385 -2.92 20.30 0.93
N GLU A 386 -3.70 20.60 -0.12
CA GLU A 386 -3.52 20.06 -1.47
C GLU A 386 -2.18 20.46 -2.09
N ALA A 387 -1.81 21.74 -1.99
CA ALA A 387 -0.53 22.24 -2.47
C ALA A 387 0.65 21.58 -1.73
N LEU A 388 0.54 21.46 -0.40
CA LEU A 388 1.55 20.85 0.46
C LEU A 388 1.70 19.36 0.17
N PHE A 389 0.59 18.65 -0.03
CA PHE A 389 0.59 17.24 -0.39
C PHE A 389 1.33 17.02 -1.72
N SER A 390 1.05 17.85 -2.71
CA SER A 390 1.66 17.76 -4.05
C SER A 390 3.18 17.96 -4.01
N VAL A 391 3.68 18.93 -3.24
CA VAL A 391 5.13 19.19 -3.14
C VAL A 391 5.86 18.16 -2.27
N ILE A 392 5.20 17.62 -1.22
CA ILE A 392 5.72 16.50 -0.42
C ILE A 392 5.90 15.26 -1.30
N LEU A 393 4.89 14.90 -2.08
CA LEU A 393 4.97 13.74 -2.96
C LEU A 393 5.97 13.92 -4.09
N SER A 394 6.02 15.11 -4.70
CA SER A 394 7.02 15.41 -5.73
C SER A 394 8.45 15.26 -5.18
N THR A 395 8.67 15.68 -3.94
CA THR A 395 9.92 15.49 -3.20
C THR A 395 10.21 14.01 -2.94
N HIS A 396 9.23 13.25 -2.48
CA HIS A 396 9.37 11.82 -2.26
C HIS A 396 9.71 11.06 -3.56
N PHE A 397 8.97 11.29 -4.64
CA PHE A 397 9.15 10.59 -5.92
C PHE A 397 10.41 11.02 -6.69
N ALA A 398 10.95 12.21 -6.41
CA ALA A 398 12.27 12.59 -6.94
C ALA A 398 13.37 11.63 -6.46
N GLY A 399 13.18 11.05 -5.26
CA GLY A 399 14.10 10.12 -4.63
C GLY A 399 15.35 10.80 -4.04
N PRO A 400 16.19 10.05 -3.31
CA PRO A 400 17.40 10.59 -2.72
C PRO A 400 18.40 11.02 -3.81
N ILE A 401 19.00 12.21 -3.64
CA ILE A 401 19.96 12.77 -4.61
C ILE A 401 21.40 12.35 -4.28
N GLN A 402 21.68 11.96 -3.04
CA GLN A 402 23.02 11.51 -2.61
C GLN A 402 23.63 10.40 -3.48
N PRO A 403 22.90 9.35 -3.90
CA PRO A 403 23.46 8.34 -4.80
C PRO A 403 23.91 8.91 -6.16
N LEU A 404 23.21 9.92 -6.67
CA LEU A 404 23.59 10.60 -7.92
C LEU A 404 24.89 11.39 -7.73
N ARG A 405 25.04 12.08 -6.60
CA ARG A 405 26.28 12.78 -6.22
C ARG A 405 27.46 11.82 -6.05
N ALA A 406 27.24 10.67 -5.39
CA ALA A 406 28.25 9.64 -5.23
C ALA A 406 28.72 9.14 -6.60
N LYS A 407 27.79 8.90 -7.53
CA LYS A 407 28.11 8.47 -8.90
C LYS A 407 28.91 9.52 -9.69
N VAL A 408 28.62 10.82 -9.54
CA VAL A 408 29.48 11.90 -10.11
C VAL A 408 30.89 11.83 -9.53
N THR A 409 31.02 11.63 -8.22
CA THR A 409 32.32 11.48 -7.54
C THR A 409 33.07 10.24 -8.04
N GLU A 410 32.39 9.12 -8.29
CA GLU A 410 32.99 7.91 -8.86
C GLU A 410 33.57 8.16 -10.26
N TYR A 411 32.84 8.88 -11.12
CA TYR A 411 33.35 9.27 -12.43
C TYR A 411 34.61 10.15 -12.31
N LYS A 412 34.60 11.15 -11.41
CA LYS A 412 35.76 12.00 -11.13
C LYS A 412 36.97 11.17 -10.69
N LEU A 413 36.82 10.31 -9.69
CA LEU A 413 37.89 9.46 -9.17
C LEU A 413 38.43 8.48 -10.22
N SER A 414 37.55 7.90 -11.04
CA SER A 414 37.95 7.02 -12.14
C SER A 414 38.80 7.76 -13.17
N LEU A 415 38.38 8.97 -13.56
CA LEU A 415 39.10 9.81 -14.51
C LEU A 415 40.46 10.24 -13.95
N GLU A 416 40.53 10.68 -12.69
CA GLU A 416 41.80 11.03 -12.02
C GLU A 416 42.77 9.86 -11.95
N LYS A 417 42.28 8.67 -11.59
CA LYS A 417 43.09 7.44 -11.55
C LYS A 417 43.64 7.09 -12.92
N ASN A 418 42.86 7.24 -13.98
CA ASN A 418 43.31 6.99 -15.34
C ASN A 418 44.28 8.08 -15.83
N GLY A 419 44.07 9.35 -15.44
CA GLY A 419 44.99 10.45 -15.68
C GLY A 419 46.36 10.19 -15.04
N LYS A 420 46.41 9.74 -13.78
CA LYS A 420 47.65 9.34 -13.10
C LYS A 420 48.38 8.22 -13.86
N LYS A 421 47.66 7.18 -14.32
CA LYS A 421 48.25 6.11 -15.15
C LYS A 421 48.84 6.64 -16.46
N ILE A 422 48.17 7.59 -17.11
CA ILE A 422 48.68 8.22 -18.33
C ILE A 422 49.99 8.96 -18.03
N VAL A 423 50.04 9.73 -16.94
CA VAL A 423 51.26 10.42 -16.50
C VAL A 423 52.40 9.42 -16.22
N ASP A 424 52.13 8.37 -15.44
CA ASP A 424 53.11 7.32 -15.13
C ASP A 424 53.67 6.64 -16.40
N TYR A 425 52.80 6.34 -17.37
CA TYR A 425 53.22 5.75 -18.64
C TYR A 425 53.96 6.74 -19.53
N SER A 426 53.64 8.03 -19.47
CA SER A 426 54.31 9.06 -20.28
C SER A 426 55.77 9.25 -19.88
N ASN A 427 56.13 9.04 -18.60
CA ASN A 427 57.48 9.18 -18.07
C ASN A 427 58.47 8.07 -18.51
N SER A 428 58.00 7.04 -19.23
CA SER A 428 58.76 5.81 -19.52
C SER A 428 59.34 5.72 -20.94
N GLY A 429 58.97 6.62 -21.86
CA GLY A 429 59.51 6.69 -23.23
C GLY A 429 59.22 5.50 -24.18
N SER A 430 58.44 4.50 -23.77
CA SER A 430 58.21 3.26 -24.55
C SER A 430 57.05 3.38 -25.55
N SER A 431 57.26 2.96 -26.81
CA SER A 431 56.21 2.92 -27.85
C SER A 431 55.02 2.01 -27.50
N LYS A 432 55.26 0.90 -26.78
CA LYS A 432 54.19 0.04 -26.24
C LYS A 432 53.34 0.75 -25.19
N LEU A 433 53.91 1.69 -24.46
CA LEU A 433 53.21 2.48 -23.44
C LEU A 433 52.40 3.63 -24.06
N VAL A 434 52.85 4.18 -25.20
CA VAL A 434 52.04 5.11 -26.02
C VAL A 434 50.73 4.47 -26.50
N ALA A 435 50.77 3.22 -26.98
CA ALA A 435 49.55 2.51 -27.38
C ALA A 435 48.59 2.29 -26.20
N LYS A 436 49.12 2.00 -24.99
CA LYS A 436 48.31 1.89 -23.77
C LYS A 436 47.70 3.23 -23.35
N ILE A 437 48.45 4.34 -23.44
CA ILE A 437 47.93 5.68 -23.19
C ILE A 437 46.76 5.99 -24.12
N ASN A 438 46.89 5.74 -25.42
CA ASN A 438 45.81 5.94 -26.39
C ASN A 438 44.58 5.08 -26.09
N GLY A 439 44.79 3.82 -25.67
CA GLY A 439 43.69 2.94 -25.25
C GLY A 439 42.95 3.46 -24.02
N ILE A 440 43.68 3.92 -23.00
CA ILE A 440 43.10 4.53 -21.80
C ILE A 440 42.37 5.83 -22.15
N GLY A 441 42.96 6.69 -22.99
CA GLY A 441 42.36 7.95 -23.42
C GLY A 441 41.05 7.74 -24.17
N LYS A 442 41.01 6.82 -25.14
CA LYS A 442 39.77 6.46 -25.86
C LYS A 442 38.69 5.95 -24.91
N LYS A 443 39.06 5.09 -23.95
CA LYS A 443 38.12 4.59 -22.95
C LYS A 443 37.59 5.72 -22.05
N CYS A 444 38.48 6.60 -21.55
CA CYS A 444 38.07 7.72 -20.72
C CYS A 444 37.12 8.68 -21.45
N GLN A 445 37.37 8.91 -22.75
CA GLN A 445 36.47 9.73 -23.57
C GLN A 445 35.09 9.08 -23.69
N ALA A 446 35.03 7.78 -24.00
CA ALA A 446 33.75 7.05 -24.07
C ALA A 446 33.01 7.04 -22.72
N ASP A 447 33.74 6.85 -21.61
CA ASP A 447 33.18 6.88 -20.25
C ASP A 447 32.64 8.29 -19.90
N LEU A 448 33.33 9.36 -20.31
CA LEU A 448 32.87 10.75 -20.13
C LEU A 448 31.63 11.06 -20.97
N ASP A 449 31.60 10.63 -22.22
CA ASP A 449 30.45 10.84 -23.10
C ASP A 449 29.21 10.10 -22.57
N SER A 450 29.38 8.83 -22.14
CA SER A 450 28.32 8.07 -21.48
C SER A 450 27.88 8.70 -20.15
N GLY A 451 28.83 9.19 -19.35
CA GLY A 451 28.54 9.87 -18.09
C GLY A 451 27.79 11.17 -18.30
N ARG A 452 28.11 11.93 -19.36
CA ARG A 452 27.40 13.15 -19.74
C ARG A 452 25.95 12.87 -20.13
N VAL A 453 25.69 11.84 -20.93
CA VAL A 453 24.32 11.43 -21.29
C VAL A 453 23.53 11.08 -20.03
N TRP A 454 24.08 10.21 -19.18
CA TRP A 454 23.47 9.84 -17.91
C TRP A 454 23.17 11.06 -17.02
N PHE A 455 24.14 11.98 -16.88
CA PHE A 455 23.96 13.19 -16.07
C PHE A 455 22.82 14.07 -16.59
N VAL A 456 22.75 14.29 -17.90
CA VAL A 456 21.68 15.09 -18.51
C VAL A 456 20.32 14.42 -18.33
N GLU A 457 20.23 13.10 -18.50
CA GLU A 457 18.99 12.33 -18.29
C GLU A 457 18.50 12.44 -16.84
N GLU A 458 19.38 12.22 -15.85
CA GLU A 458 19.02 12.33 -14.43
C GLU A 458 18.69 13.76 -14.02
N ALA A 459 19.42 14.76 -14.51
CA ALA A 459 19.08 16.15 -14.27
C ALA A 459 17.68 16.45 -14.84
N MET A 460 17.41 16.09 -16.10
CA MET A 460 16.10 16.32 -16.72
C MET A 460 14.97 15.59 -15.99
N ARG A 461 15.22 14.41 -15.43
CA ARG A 461 14.26 13.71 -14.54
C ARG A 461 13.96 14.54 -13.28
N LEU A 462 14.97 15.16 -12.67
CA LEU A 462 14.82 16.01 -11.48
C LEU A 462 14.23 17.40 -11.79
N LYS A 463 14.12 17.81 -13.06
CA LYS A 463 13.49 19.08 -13.44
C LYS A 463 12.04 19.18 -12.95
N GLY A 464 11.31 18.07 -12.94
CA GLY A 464 9.92 18.03 -12.45
C GLY A 464 9.79 18.45 -10.99
N LEU A 465 10.77 18.12 -10.14
CA LEU A 465 10.80 18.55 -8.75
C LEU A 465 10.91 20.09 -8.64
N ILE A 466 11.70 20.72 -9.51
CA ILE A 466 11.88 22.18 -9.51
C ILE A 466 10.59 22.87 -9.93
N SER A 467 9.92 22.34 -10.95
CA SER A 467 8.61 22.82 -11.38
C SER A 467 7.58 22.70 -10.25
N ALA A 468 7.53 21.57 -9.54
CA ALA A 468 6.60 21.37 -8.44
C ALA A 468 6.78 22.40 -7.29
N TRP A 469 8.02 22.76 -6.94
CA TRP A 469 8.29 23.81 -5.96
C TRP A 469 7.90 25.21 -6.47
N GLY A 470 8.11 25.49 -7.77
CA GLY A 470 7.64 26.72 -8.40
C GLY A 470 6.11 26.84 -8.34
N GLU A 471 5.41 25.78 -8.78
CA GLU A 471 3.95 25.69 -8.76
C GLU A 471 3.40 25.82 -7.33
N PHE A 472 4.05 25.20 -6.34
CA PHE A 472 3.67 25.33 -4.93
C PHE A 472 3.65 26.79 -4.48
N TYR A 473 4.72 27.56 -4.74
CA TYR A 473 4.74 28.97 -4.34
C TYR A 473 3.81 29.86 -5.17
N GLU A 474 3.60 29.54 -6.45
CA GLU A 474 2.64 30.25 -7.28
C GLU A 474 1.20 30.05 -6.77
N GLN A 475 0.83 28.81 -6.42
CA GLN A 475 -0.45 28.49 -5.81
C GLN A 475 -0.63 29.26 -4.50
N LEU A 476 0.36 29.22 -3.60
CA LEU A 476 0.28 29.95 -2.33
C LEU A 476 0.19 31.47 -2.52
N ALA A 477 0.94 32.04 -3.46
CA ALA A 477 0.88 33.46 -3.77
C ALA A 477 -0.50 33.86 -4.33
N SER A 478 -1.20 32.95 -5.03
CA SER A 478 -2.56 33.19 -5.50
C SER A 478 -3.60 33.20 -4.38
N LEU A 479 -3.38 32.43 -3.31
CA LEU A 479 -4.27 32.37 -2.14
C LEU A 479 -4.17 33.60 -1.23
N GLN A 480 -3.05 34.31 -1.29
CA GLN A 480 -2.80 35.56 -0.55
C GLN A 480 -3.44 36.80 -1.19
N ARG A 481 -3.90 36.69 -2.43
CA ARG A 481 -4.63 37.74 -3.16
C ARG A 481 -6.13 37.59 -2.96
#